data_AF-A0A434RWU5-F1
#
_entry.id   AF-A0A434RWU5-F1
#
_cell.length_a   1.000
_cell.length_b   1.000
_cell.length_c   1.000
_cell.angle_alpha   90.00
_cell.angle_beta   90.00
_cell.angle_gamma   90.00
#
_symmetry.space_group_name_H-M   'P 1'
#
loop_
_entity.id
_entity.type
_entity.pdbx_description
1 polymer ?
#
loop_
_entity_poly.entity_id
_entity_poly.type
_entity_poly.pdbx_seq_one_letter_code
_entity_poly.pdbx_strand_id
1 'polypeptide(L)'
;PHPEKGGHYQVAYGHRRLAAVRQLGRMVRAVVRDLTDEQLVVSQGQENNSRSDLSYIERCYFAAKLEAKGFSRDIIMASLGVDKAALSRMIALVARLPAEIIEAIGTAESVGRQKWAELADLLEEKGKRAKALKAIQDSEFAARMSDERFQAIYDLVKTAAKKPDRTMWTAANGSRLVTINESEAKMTFAFDKRIEPEFASFVRERLQALYDEFRQKITD
;
A
#
# COMPACT_ATOMS: atom_id res chain seq x y z
N PRO A 1 38.17 12.26 -10.82
CA PRO A 1 38.91 13.55 -10.85
C PRO A 1 37.92 14.70 -10.66
N HIS A 2 38.29 15.85 -10.06
CA HIS A 2 37.34 16.96 -9.91
C HIS A 2 37.12 17.64 -11.27
N PRO A 3 35.86 17.74 -11.76
CA PRO A 3 35.58 18.18 -13.13
C PRO A 3 36.06 19.62 -13.40
N GLU A 4 35.98 20.48 -12.38
CA GLU A 4 36.33 21.91 -12.52
C GLU A 4 37.71 22.29 -11.94
N LYS A 5 38.38 21.39 -11.23
CA LYS A 5 39.62 21.71 -10.48
C LYS A 5 40.70 20.69 -10.81
N GLY A 6 41.56 21.05 -11.76
CA GLY A 6 42.74 20.26 -12.12
C GLY A 6 43.57 19.89 -10.89
N GLY A 7 44.07 18.65 -10.85
CA GLY A 7 44.86 18.12 -9.73
C GLY A 7 44.07 17.81 -8.46
N HIS A 8 42.75 18.02 -8.43
CA HIS A 8 41.90 17.70 -7.29
C HIS A 8 41.04 16.47 -7.56
N TYR A 9 40.62 15.81 -6.48
CA TYR A 9 39.76 14.63 -6.54
C TYR A 9 38.50 14.88 -5.69
N GLN A 10 37.36 14.44 -6.20
CA GLN A 10 36.12 14.44 -5.45
C GLN A 10 36.02 13.13 -4.65
N VAL A 11 35.54 13.24 -3.42
CA VAL A 11 35.43 12.12 -2.50
C VAL A 11 34.14 11.39 -2.85
N ALA A 12 34.27 10.17 -3.37
CA ALA A 12 33.12 9.32 -3.67
C ALA A 12 32.59 8.57 -2.42
N TYR A 13 33.50 8.15 -1.53
CA TYR A 13 33.20 7.37 -0.32
C TYR A 13 34.10 7.78 0.86
N GLY A 14 33.71 7.40 2.07
CA GLY A 14 34.57 7.50 3.24
C GLY A 14 34.71 8.91 3.83
N HIS A 15 33.72 9.78 3.62
CA HIS A 15 33.71 11.18 4.10
C HIS A 15 34.08 11.30 5.59
N ARG A 16 33.53 10.43 6.45
CA ARG A 16 33.85 10.43 7.90
C ARG A 16 35.31 10.09 8.20
N ARG A 17 35.87 9.09 7.51
CA ARG A 17 37.28 8.68 7.70
C ARG A 17 38.23 9.74 7.16
N LEU A 18 37.90 10.35 6.03
CA LEU A 18 38.66 11.46 5.48
C LEU A 18 38.64 12.68 6.41
N ALA A 19 37.49 13.01 7.00
CA ALA A 19 37.38 14.09 7.99
C ALA A 19 38.25 13.83 9.23
N ALA A 20 38.22 12.60 9.77
CA ALA A 20 39.05 12.22 10.92
C ALA A 20 40.56 12.30 10.60
N VAL A 21 40.98 11.79 9.44
CA VAL A 21 42.39 11.86 9.01
C VAL A 21 42.83 13.30 8.79
N ARG A 22 41.97 14.16 8.23
CA ARG A 22 42.23 15.60 8.06
C ARG A 22 42.48 16.27 9.42
N GLN A 23 41.68 15.97 10.44
CA GLN A 23 41.90 16.49 11.80
C GLN A 23 43.23 16.02 12.40
N LEU A 24 43.65 14.79 12.08
CA LEU A 24 44.90 14.20 12.57
C LEU A 24 46.15 14.63 11.77
N GLY A 25 45.99 15.44 10.71
CA GLY A 25 47.11 15.89 9.86
C GLY A 25 47.84 14.75 9.14
N ARG A 26 47.20 13.60 8.93
CA ARG A 26 47.82 12.42 8.31
C ARG A 26 47.52 12.34 6.81
N MET A 27 48.41 11.69 6.07
CA MET A 27 48.15 11.34 4.67
C MET A 27 47.39 10.01 4.59
N VAL A 28 46.57 9.86 3.55
CA VAL A 28 45.83 8.63 3.23
C VAL A 28 46.12 8.20 1.80
N ARG A 29 46.12 6.88 1.59
CA ARG A 29 46.07 6.31 0.24
C ARG A 29 44.63 6.35 -0.25
N ALA A 30 44.43 6.79 -1.48
CA ALA A 30 43.14 6.80 -2.16
C ALA A 30 43.22 5.95 -3.42
N VAL A 31 42.13 5.27 -3.75
CA VAL A 31 41.96 4.60 -5.05
C VAL A 31 41.22 5.58 -5.95
N VAL A 32 41.88 6.04 -7.01
CA VAL A 32 41.28 6.93 -7.99
C VAL A 32 40.58 6.06 -9.03
N ARG A 33 39.28 6.30 -9.23
CA ARG A 33 38.50 5.75 -10.33
C ARG A 33 37.76 6.87 -11.03
N ASP A 34 37.61 6.75 -12.32
CA ASP A 34 36.67 7.57 -13.07
C ASP A 34 35.27 6.98 -12.84
N LEU A 35 34.42 7.76 -12.20
CA LEU A 35 33.03 7.44 -11.95
C LEU A 35 32.18 8.56 -12.54
N THR A 36 31.17 8.21 -13.32
CA THR A 36 30.12 9.17 -13.67
C THR A 36 29.24 9.45 -12.44
N ASP A 37 28.48 10.55 -12.45
CA ASP A 37 27.55 10.87 -11.37
C ASP A 37 26.55 9.72 -11.12
N GLU A 38 26.20 8.99 -12.19
CA GLU A 38 25.38 7.79 -12.14
C GLU A 38 26.07 6.64 -11.41
N GLN A 39 27.34 6.39 -11.71
CA GLN A 39 28.11 5.32 -11.05
C GLN A 39 28.38 5.65 -9.57
N LEU A 40 28.53 6.94 -9.24
CA LEU A 40 28.63 7.43 -7.86
C LEU A 40 27.31 7.16 -7.09
N VAL A 41 26.19 7.63 -7.65
CA VAL A 41 24.83 7.08 -7.55
C VAL A 41 24.68 5.70 -6.92
N VAL A 42 24.91 4.74 -7.82
CA VAL A 42 24.78 3.31 -7.65
C VAL A 42 25.66 2.81 -6.53
N SER A 43 26.89 3.30 -6.48
CA SER A 43 27.88 2.80 -5.55
C SER A 43 27.66 3.21 -4.09
N GLN A 44 27.15 4.42 -3.84
CA GLN A 44 26.69 4.83 -2.51
C GLN A 44 25.44 4.04 -2.11
N GLY A 45 24.57 3.73 -3.09
CA GLY A 45 23.48 2.77 -2.92
C GLY A 45 23.98 1.39 -2.49
N GLN A 46 25.01 0.84 -3.16
CA GLN A 46 25.63 -0.43 -2.79
C GLN A 46 26.28 -0.39 -1.39
N GLU A 47 26.95 0.71 -1.00
CA GLU A 47 27.53 0.87 0.35
C GLU A 47 26.44 0.91 1.43
N ASN A 48 25.28 1.50 1.16
CA ASN A 48 24.15 1.54 2.10
C ASN A 48 23.37 0.22 2.16
N ASN A 49 23.15 -0.42 1.02
CA ASN A 49 22.45 -1.69 0.90
C ASN A 49 23.29 -2.86 1.47
N SER A 50 24.62 -2.73 1.48
CA SER A 50 25.53 -3.69 2.14
C SER A 50 25.72 -3.44 3.63
N ARG A 51 25.29 -2.28 4.16
CA ARG A 51 25.42 -1.92 5.58
C ARG A 51 24.12 -2.00 6.38
N SER A 52 22.98 -2.06 5.71
CA SER A 52 21.65 -1.98 6.32
C SER A 52 20.67 -2.81 5.50
N ASP A 53 19.99 -3.75 6.15
CA ASP A 53 19.01 -4.68 5.56
C ASP A 53 17.79 -3.91 5.04
N LEU A 54 17.89 -3.26 3.88
CA LEU A 54 16.75 -2.61 3.25
C LEU A 54 15.60 -3.62 3.15
N SER A 55 14.44 -3.22 3.65
CA SER A 55 13.23 -4.00 3.54
C SER A 55 12.92 -4.28 2.06
N TYR A 56 12.10 -5.31 1.81
CA TYR A 56 11.77 -5.68 0.44
C TYR A 56 11.17 -4.50 -0.35
N ILE A 57 10.29 -3.71 0.27
CA ILE A 57 9.63 -2.57 -0.37
C ILE A 57 10.60 -1.40 -0.64
N GLU A 58 11.56 -1.14 0.26
CA GLU A 58 12.60 -0.13 0.05
C GLU A 58 13.51 -0.50 -1.13
N ARG A 59 13.89 -1.78 -1.24
CA ARG A 59 14.65 -2.26 -2.40
C ARG A 59 13.85 -2.09 -3.70
N CYS A 60 12.54 -2.31 -3.67
CA CYS A 60 11.68 -2.08 -4.83
C CYS A 60 11.62 -0.59 -5.22
N TYR A 61 11.46 0.30 -4.25
CA TYR A 61 11.49 1.76 -4.47
C TYR A 61 12.82 2.22 -5.03
N PHE A 62 13.92 1.70 -4.50
CA PHE A 62 15.26 2.01 -4.99
C PHE A 62 15.43 1.58 -6.45
N ALA A 63 14.97 0.37 -6.79
CA ALA A 63 14.98 -0.11 -8.18
C ALA A 63 14.18 0.81 -9.11
N ALA A 64 12.94 1.15 -8.74
CA ALA A 64 12.07 2.02 -9.53
C ALA A 64 12.66 3.44 -9.69
N LYS A 65 13.28 3.99 -8.64
CA LYS A 65 13.92 5.31 -8.67
C LYS A 65 15.16 5.34 -9.56
N LEU A 66 15.96 4.27 -9.57
CA LEU A 66 17.07 4.16 -10.50
C LEU A 66 16.57 4.02 -11.95
N GLU A 67 15.53 3.23 -12.20
CA GLU A 67 14.97 3.11 -13.56
C GLU A 67 14.41 4.47 -14.05
N ALA A 68 13.69 5.19 -13.19
CA ALA A 68 13.16 6.52 -13.51
C ALA A 68 14.25 7.58 -13.78
N LYS A 69 15.45 7.39 -13.23
CA LYS A 69 16.63 8.23 -13.51
C LYS A 69 17.39 7.83 -14.77
N GLY A 70 16.91 6.85 -15.53
CA GLY A 70 17.49 6.42 -16.80
C GLY A 70 18.62 5.39 -16.69
N PHE A 71 18.81 4.78 -15.52
CA PHE A 71 19.81 3.72 -15.36
C PHE A 71 19.42 2.46 -16.12
N SER A 72 20.39 1.79 -16.74
CA SER A 72 20.13 0.51 -17.39
C SER A 72 19.80 -0.58 -16.37
N ARG A 73 18.94 -1.52 -16.76
CA ARG A 73 18.55 -2.63 -15.89
C ARG A 73 19.73 -3.47 -15.43
N ASP A 74 20.79 -3.60 -16.24
CA ASP A 74 22.02 -4.34 -15.88
C ASP A 74 22.74 -3.67 -14.70
N ILE A 75 22.81 -2.34 -14.69
CA ILE A 75 23.41 -1.58 -13.59
C ILE A 75 22.55 -1.71 -12.32
N ILE A 76 21.23 -1.68 -12.45
CA ILE A 76 20.32 -1.80 -11.31
C ILE A 76 20.39 -3.22 -10.69
N MET A 77 20.43 -4.26 -11.53
CA MET A 77 20.62 -5.65 -11.10
C MET A 77 21.93 -5.83 -10.34
N ALA A 78 23.04 -5.30 -10.87
CA ALA A 78 24.34 -5.34 -10.20
C ALA A 78 24.32 -4.56 -8.87
N SER A 79 23.63 -3.41 -8.82
CA SER A 79 23.47 -2.61 -7.60
C SER A 79 22.74 -3.35 -6.48
N LEU A 80 21.65 -4.04 -6.84
CA LEU A 80 20.76 -4.72 -5.88
C LEU A 80 21.12 -6.18 -5.62
N GLY A 81 22.06 -6.74 -6.37
CA GLY A 81 22.41 -8.17 -6.31
C GLY A 81 21.25 -9.08 -6.72
N VAL A 82 20.48 -8.72 -7.75
CA VAL A 82 19.28 -9.45 -8.17
C VAL A 82 19.31 -9.84 -9.64
N ASP A 83 18.57 -10.89 -9.99
CA ASP A 83 18.36 -11.29 -11.38
C ASP A 83 17.29 -10.43 -12.09
N LYS A 84 17.20 -10.61 -13.41
CA LYS A 84 16.28 -9.89 -14.31
C LYS A 84 14.81 -10.08 -13.93
N ALA A 85 14.43 -11.28 -13.50
CA ALA A 85 13.05 -11.61 -13.14
C ALA A 85 12.67 -10.99 -11.80
N ALA A 86 13.60 -10.91 -10.84
CA ALA A 86 13.40 -10.22 -9.58
C ALA A 86 13.29 -8.71 -9.81
N LEU A 87 14.21 -8.10 -10.57
CA LEU A 87 14.14 -6.67 -10.89
C LEU A 87 12.82 -6.30 -11.57
N SER A 88 12.39 -7.09 -12.56
CA SER A 88 11.12 -6.85 -13.26
C SER A 88 9.91 -6.90 -12.31
N ARG A 89 9.90 -7.85 -11.36
CA ARG A 89 8.84 -7.94 -10.34
C ARG A 89 8.87 -6.79 -9.35
N MET A 90 10.06 -6.35 -8.94
CA MET A 90 10.23 -5.22 -8.01
C MET A 90 9.68 -3.92 -8.59
N ILE A 91 10.03 -3.62 -9.85
CA ILE A 91 9.53 -2.45 -10.58
C ILE A 91 8.00 -2.55 -10.77
N ALA A 92 7.51 -3.70 -11.23
CA ALA A 92 6.07 -3.89 -11.47
C ALA A 92 5.24 -3.75 -10.18
N LEU A 93 5.77 -4.20 -9.05
CA LEU A 93 5.10 -4.07 -7.75
C LEU A 93 4.89 -2.61 -7.36
N VAL A 94 5.92 -1.76 -7.46
CA VAL A 94 5.83 -0.33 -7.14
C VAL A 94 4.86 0.38 -8.08
N ALA A 95 4.83 0.01 -9.36
CA ALA A 95 3.92 0.61 -10.33
C ALA A 95 2.42 0.31 -10.03
N ARG A 96 2.12 -0.81 -9.38
CA ARG A 96 0.74 -1.23 -9.05
C ARG A 96 0.24 -0.66 -7.72
N LEU A 97 1.15 -0.39 -6.80
CA LEU A 97 0.84 0.12 -5.46
C LEU A 97 0.82 1.66 -5.44
N PRO A 98 -0.21 2.30 -4.85
CA PRO A 98 -0.20 3.75 -4.66
C PRO A 98 0.96 4.19 -3.76
N ALA A 99 1.69 5.23 -4.17
CA ALA A 99 2.85 5.74 -3.42
C ALA A 99 2.46 6.14 -1.99
N GLU A 100 1.27 6.73 -1.82
CA GLU A 100 0.74 7.17 -0.54
C GLU A 100 0.56 6.01 0.44
N ILE A 101 0.16 4.83 -0.06
CA ILE A 101 -0.01 3.63 0.79
C ILE A 101 1.36 3.11 1.23
N ILE A 102 2.33 3.08 0.31
CA ILE A 102 3.68 2.58 0.62
C ILE A 102 4.37 3.52 1.62
N GLU A 103 4.30 4.82 1.39
CA GLU A 103 4.86 5.85 2.28
C GLU A 103 4.21 5.84 3.66
N ALA A 104 2.87 5.69 3.72
CA ALA A 104 2.15 5.61 4.98
C ALA A 104 2.52 4.33 5.77
N ILE A 105 2.68 3.19 5.09
CA ILE A 105 3.10 1.93 5.71
C ILE A 105 4.54 2.00 6.21
N GLY A 106 5.47 2.49 5.39
CA GLY A 106 6.91 2.53 5.69
C GLY A 106 7.66 1.25 5.29
N THR A 107 8.72 0.93 6.03
CA THR A 107 9.65 -0.16 5.72
C THR A 107 9.00 -1.55 5.75
N ALA A 108 8.11 -1.81 6.71
CA ALA A 108 7.47 -3.09 6.93
C ALA A 108 8.50 -4.26 6.87
N GLU A 109 9.51 -4.23 7.75
CA GLU A 109 10.72 -5.06 7.67
C GLU A 109 10.42 -6.57 7.61
N SER A 110 9.40 -7.03 8.34
CA SER A 110 9.00 -8.45 8.32
C SER A 110 8.23 -8.86 7.06
N VAL A 111 7.83 -7.91 6.22
CA VAL A 111 6.92 -8.14 5.10
C VAL A 111 7.68 -8.40 3.81
N GLY A 112 7.70 -9.66 3.40
CA GLY A 112 8.34 -10.09 2.15
C GLY A 112 7.49 -9.88 0.89
N ARG A 113 8.10 -10.24 -0.25
CA ARG A 113 7.53 -10.11 -1.60
C ARG A 113 6.08 -10.57 -1.73
N GLN A 114 5.77 -11.77 -1.24
CA GLN A 114 4.48 -12.41 -1.49
C GLN A 114 3.34 -11.59 -0.89
N LYS A 115 3.50 -11.11 0.34
CA LYS A 115 2.50 -10.28 1.02
C LYS A 115 2.28 -8.94 0.33
N TRP A 116 3.35 -8.29 -0.11
CA TRP A 116 3.24 -7.06 -0.90
C TRP A 116 2.55 -7.27 -2.24
N ALA A 117 2.84 -8.37 -2.93
CA ALA A 117 2.17 -8.72 -4.18
C ALA A 117 0.67 -9.00 -3.97
N GLU A 118 0.32 -9.76 -2.92
CA GLU A 118 -1.08 -10.00 -2.54
C GLU A 118 -1.80 -8.68 -2.20
N LEU A 119 -1.14 -7.76 -1.49
CA LEU A 119 -1.73 -6.44 -1.22
C LEU A 119 -1.97 -5.67 -2.53
N ALA A 120 -1.04 -5.70 -3.47
CA ALA A 120 -1.21 -5.05 -4.77
C ALA A 120 -2.39 -5.65 -5.54
N ASP A 121 -2.52 -6.97 -5.57
CA ASP A 121 -3.64 -7.68 -6.20
C ASP A 121 -4.98 -7.29 -5.54
N LEU A 122 -5.03 -7.24 -4.20
CA LEU A 122 -6.22 -6.85 -3.46
C LEU A 122 -6.62 -5.39 -3.75
N LEU A 123 -5.67 -4.48 -3.93
CA LEU A 123 -5.96 -3.07 -4.20
C LEU A 123 -6.51 -2.84 -5.62
N GLU A 124 -6.32 -3.76 -6.56
CA GLU A 124 -6.91 -3.70 -7.90
C GLU A 124 -8.41 -4.02 -7.90
N GLU A 125 -8.94 -4.65 -6.85
CA GLU A 125 -10.38 -4.90 -6.74
C GLU A 125 -11.18 -3.61 -6.48
N LYS A 126 -12.38 -3.55 -7.07
CA LYS A 126 -13.25 -2.38 -7.05
C LYS A 126 -13.52 -1.90 -5.61
N GLY A 127 -13.15 -0.65 -5.33
CA GLY A 127 -13.40 0.02 -4.06
C GLY A 127 -12.37 -0.22 -2.96
N LYS A 128 -11.50 -1.24 -3.09
CA LYS A 128 -10.50 -1.56 -2.05
C LYS A 128 -9.38 -0.51 -1.99
N ARG A 129 -8.91 0.00 -3.13
CA ARG A 129 -7.95 1.11 -3.19
C ARG A 129 -8.44 2.36 -2.46
N ALA A 130 -9.66 2.81 -2.74
CA ALA A 130 -10.23 3.98 -2.08
C ALA A 130 -10.41 3.77 -0.57
N LYS A 131 -10.80 2.56 -0.16
CA LYS A 131 -10.91 2.16 1.25
C LYS A 131 -9.55 2.22 1.96
N ALA A 132 -8.49 1.70 1.34
CA ALA A 132 -7.14 1.76 1.89
C ALA A 132 -6.61 3.21 1.99
N LEU A 133 -6.81 4.02 0.95
CA LEU A 133 -6.42 5.44 0.95
C LEU A 133 -7.12 6.25 2.05
N LYS A 134 -8.38 5.92 2.36
CA LYS A 134 -9.08 6.56 3.49
C LYS A 134 -8.51 6.10 4.83
N ALA A 135 -8.16 4.82 4.98
CA ALA A 135 -7.64 4.28 6.24
C ALA A 135 -6.27 4.85 6.64
N ILE A 136 -5.40 5.13 5.67
CA ILE A 136 -4.09 5.74 5.95
C ILE A 136 -4.19 7.20 6.43
N GLN A 137 -5.35 7.85 6.28
CA GLN A 137 -5.59 9.21 6.76
C GLN A 137 -6.01 9.27 8.24
N ASP A 138 -6.30 8.12 8.87
CA ASP A 138 -6.67 8.04 10.28
C ASP A 138 -5.46 8.34 11.17
N SER A 139 -5.63 9.21 12.18
CA SER A 139 -4.59 9.51 13.16
C SER A 139 -4.11 8.28 13.93
N GLU A 140 -4.99 7.32 14.19
CA GLU A 140 -4.61 6.07 14.87
C GLU A 140 -3.74 5.18 13.99
N PHE A 141 -3.82 5.32 12.66
CA PHE A 141 -2.98 4.56 11.74
C PHE A 141 -1.52 4.97 11.86
N ALA A 142 -1.25 6.29 11.93
CA ALA A 142 0.10 6.83 12.03
C ALA A 142 0.80 6.48 13.35
N ALA A 143 0.04 6.21 14.42
CA ALA A 143 0.56 5.82 15.73
C ALA A 143 1.12 4.39 15.79
N ARG A 144 0.81 3.54 14.79
CA ARG A 144 1.23 2.14 14.73
C ARG A 144 2.65 1.97 14.20
N MET A 145 3.26 0.82 14.53
CA MET A 145 4.55 0.44 13.94
C MET A 145 4.39 0.06 12.46
N SER A 146 5.48 0.09 11.69
CA SER A 146 5.42 -0.09 10.22
C SER A 146 4.80 -1.43 9.79
N ASP A 147 5.17 -2.52 10.46
CA ASP A 147 4.60 -3.85 10.23
C ASP A 147 3.10 -3.90 10.57
N GLU A 148 2.69 -3.27 11.67
CA GLU A 148 1.30 -3.19 12.10
C GLU A 148 0.45 -2.36 11.13
N ARG A 149 1.03 -1.30 10.55
CA ARG A 149 0.41 -0.50 9.48
C ARG A 149 0.17 -1.35 8.24
N PHE A 150 1.15 -2.15 7.82
CA PHE A 150 0.94 -3.10 6.72
C PHE A 150 -0.20 -4.06 7.03
N GLN A 151 -0.17 -4.69 8.21
CA GLN A 151 -1.16 -5.69 8.59
C GLN A 151 -2.57 -5.09 8.66
N ALA A 152 -2.72 -3.88 9.19
CA ALA A 152 -4.00 -3.17 9.23
C ALA A 152 -4.59 -2.92 7.84
N ILE A 153 -3.79 -2.43 6.88
CA ILE A 153 -4.27 -2.25 5.50
C ILE A 153 -4.58 -3.60 4.86
N TYR A 154 -3.69 -4.58 5.02
CA TYR A 154 -3.86 -5.91 4.46
C TYR A 154 -5.16 -6.56 4.95
N ASP A 155 -5.47 -6.54 6.24
CA ASP A 155 -6.71 -7.10 6.79
C ASP A 155 -7.95 -6.31 6.36
N LEU A 156 -7.84 -4.99 6.26
CA LEU A 156 -8.93 -4.12 5.80
C LEU A 156 -9.37 -4.43 4.37
N VAL A 157 -8.43 -4.77 3.49
CA VAL A 157 -8.70 -5.07 2.07
C VAL A 157 -8.88 -6.57 1.81
N LYS A 158 -8.29 -7.43 2.65
CA LYS A 158 -8.49 -8.89 2.60
C LYS A 158 -9.86 -9.29 3.13
N THR A 159 -10.40 -8.57 4.11
CA THR A 159 -11.78 -8.80 4.55
C THR A 159 -12.71 -8.63 3.35
N ALA A 160 -13.31 -9.74 2.91
CA ALA A 160 -14.43 -9.71 1.99
C ALA A 160 -15.43 -8.69 2.54
N ALA A 161 -15.97 -7.82 1.68
CA ALA A 161 -17.06 -6.94 2.07
C ALA A 161 -18.05 -7.78 2.88
N LYS A 162 -18.31 -7.40 4.15
CA LYS A 162 -19.27 -8.11 5.01
C LYS A 162 -20.49 -8.36 4.14
N LYS A 163 -20.79 -9.64 3.86
CA LYS A 163 -22.04 -9.96 3.15
C LYS A 163 -23.13 -9.31 3.98
N PRO A 164 -24.07 -8.57 3.36
CA PRO A 164 -25.16 -7.97 4.10
C PRO A 164 -25.82 -9.05 4.93
N ASP A 165 -26.12 -8.73 6.20
CA ASP A 165 -26.77 -9.68 7.08
C ASP A 165 -28.11 -10.04 6.43
N ARG A 166 -28.29 -11.33 6.13
CA ARG A 166 -29.41 -11.81 5.33
C ARG A 166 -30.35 -12.56 6.25
N THR A 167 -31.40 -11.88 6.68
CA THR A 167 -32.45 -12.47 7.51
C THR A 167 -33.65 -12.83 6.64
N MET A 168 -34.17 -14.06 6.79
CA MET A 168 -35.46 -14.43 6.19
C MET A 168 -36.56 -14.12 7.19
N TRP A 169 -37.41 -13.15 6.88
CA TRP A 169 -38.60 -12.88 7.66
C TRP A 169 -39.66 -13.95 7.36
N THR A 170 -40.20 -14.52 8.42
CA THR A 170 -41.27 -15.53 8.36
C THR A 170 -42.52 -14.94 8.99
N ALA A 171 -43.60 -14.90 8.22
CA ALA A 171 -44.90 -14.47 8.71
C ALA A 171 -45.45 -15.47 9.74
N ALA A 172 -46.41 -15.03 10.57
CA ALA A 172 -47.01 -15.88 11.61
C ALA A 172 -47.70 -17.15 11.05
N ASN A 173 -48.11 -17.12 9.78
CA ASN A 173 -48.66 -18.27 9.05
C ASN A 173 -47.58 -19.24 8.51
N GLY A 174 -46.30 -19.00 8.80
CA GLY A 174 -45.17 -19.82 8.34
C GLY A 174 -44.61 -19.43 6.96
N SER A 175 -45.24 -18.47 6.25
CA SER A 175 -44.79 -18.05 4.92
C SER A 175 -43.50 -17.22 4.98
N ARG A 176 -42.52 -17.58 4.15
CA ARG A 176 -41.22 -16.90 4.03
C ARG A 176 -41.27 -15.89 2.89
N LEU A 177 -41.85 -14.72 3.16
CA LEU A 177 -42.24 -13.76 2.12
C LEU A 177 -41.17 -12.71 1.83
N VAL A 178 -40.29 -12.41 2.79
CA VAL A 178 -39.37 -11.27 2.69
C VAL A 178 -37.97 -11.67 3.12
N THR A 179 -37.01 -11.51 2.20
CA THR A 179 -35.59 -11.50 2.55
C THR A 179 -35.17 -10.08 2.89
N ILE A 180 -34.65 -9.89 4.09
CA ILE A 180 -34.07 -8.64 4.56
C ILE A 180 -32.55 -8.73 4.36
N ASN A 181 -31.98 -7.80 3.61
CA ASN A 181 -30.54 -7.64 3.47
C ASN A 181 -30.14 -6.31 4.10
N GLU A 182 -29.33 -6.37 5.15
CA GLU A 182 -28.89 -5.18 5.87
C GLU A 182 -27.38 -4.98 5.73
N SER A 183 -26.99 -3.75 5.43
CA SER A 183 -25.60 -3.29 5.41
C SER A 183 -25.51 -1.96 6.13
N GLU A 184 -24.30 -1.55 6.48
CA GLU A 184 -24.04 -0.31 7.23
C GLU A 184 -24.66 0.95 6.60
N ALA A 185 -24.84 0.99 5.28
CA ALA A 185 -25.37 2.15 4.56
C ALA A 185 -26.79 1.97 4.01
N LYS A 186 -27.34 0.74 3.99
CA LYS A 186 -28.65 0.47 3.38
C LYS A 186 -29.29 -0.82 3.90
N MET A 187 -30.62 -0.80 3.96
CA MET A 187 -31.46 -1.98 4.18
C MET A 187 -32.30 -2.24 2.92
N THR A 188 -32.42 -3.49 2.49
CA THR A 188 -33.20 -3.88 1.32
C THR A 188 -34.15 -5.03 1.67
N PHE A 189 -35.45 -4.78 1.49
CA PHE A 189 -36.49 -5.80 1.58
C PHE A 189 -36.75 -6.39 0.19
N ALA A 190 -36.50 -7.69 0.03
CA ALA A 190 -36.78 -8.43 -1.20
C ALA A 190 -37.99 -9.35 -0.97
N PHE A 191 -39.09 -9.01 -1.62
CA PHE A 191 -40.37 -9.74 -1.52
C PHE A 191 -40.45 -10.85 -2.56
N ASP A 192 -40.78 -12.07 -2.13
CA ASP A 192 -40.99 -13.19 -3.05
C ASP A 192 -42.38 -13.15 -3.68
N LYS A 193 -42.47 -12.50 -4.85
CA LYS A 193 -43.71 -12.38 -5.62
C LYS A 193 -44.30 -13.70 -6.12
N ARG A 194 -43.58 -14.83 -5.98
CA ARG A 194 -44.09 -16.16 -6.37
C ARG A 194 -45.00 -16.78 -5.32
N ILE A 195 -44.85 -16.35 -4.06
CA ILE A 195 -45.67 -16.83 -2.94
C ILE A 195 -46.87 -15.92 -2.76
N GLU A 196 -46.64 -14.60 -2.66
CA GLU A 196 -47.71 -13.62 -2.42
C GLU A 196 -47.39 -12.28 -3.13
N PRO A 197 -47.74 -12.13 -4.42
CA PRO A 197 -47.37 -10.97 -5.22
C PRO A 197 -48.01 -9.66 -4.74
N GLU A 198 -49.18 -9.72 -4.11
CA GLU A 198 -49.94 -8.56 -3.62
C GLU A 198 -49.27 -7.89 -2.43
N PHE A 199 -48.57 -8.66 -1.58
CA PHE A 199 -47.96 -8.13 -0.37
C PHE A 199 -46.88 -7.08 -0.65
N ALA A 200 -46.07 -7.29 -1.69
CA ALA A 200 -45.07 -6.30 -2.10
C ALA A 200 -45.70 -4.96 -2.52
N SER A 201 -46.84 -5.01 -3.22
CA SER A 201 -47.59 -3.81 -3.63
C SER A 201 -48.21 -3.10 -2.44
N PHE A 202 -48.81 -3.88 -1.52
CA PHE A 202 -49.38 -3.37 -0.28
C PHE A 202 -48.36 -2.62 0.58
N VAL A 203 -47.18 -3.20 0.80
CA VAL A 203 -46.10 -2.55 1.58
C VAL A 203 -45.67 -1.25 0.90
N ARG A 204 -45.48 -1.27 -0.43
CA ARG A 204 -45.09 -0.08 -1.20
C ARG A 204 -46.09 1.06 -1.03
N GLU A 205 -47.38 0.78 -1.07
CA GLU A 205 -48.45 1.79 -0.90
C GLU A 205 -48.53 2.33 0.53
N ARG A 206 -48.08 1.56 1.52
CA ARG A 206 -48.05 1.96 2.94
C ARG A 206 -46.76 2.65 3.37
N LEU A 207 -45.72 2.73 2.53
CA LEU A 207 -44.43 3.32 2.90
C LEU A 207 -44.55 4.76 3.43
N GLN A 208 -45.41 5.59 2.84
CA GLN A 208 -45.62 6.96 3.31
C GLN A 208 -46.22 6.99 4.72
N ALA A 209 -47.27 6.20 4.96
CA ALA A 209 -47.90 6.12 6.27
C ALA A 209 -46.94 5.60 7.36
N LEU A 210 -46.11 4.61 7.03
CA LEU A 210 -45.07 4.09 7.95
C LEU A 210 -44.01 5.15 8.27
N TYR A 211 -43.63 5.97 7.28
CA TYR A 211 -42.72 7.08 7.50
C TYR A 211 -43.33 8.15 8.41
N ASP A 212 -44.59 8.50 8.20
CA ASP A 212 -45.30 9.49 9.02
C ASP A 212 -45.46 9.02 10.48
N GLU A 213 -45.82 7.75 10.69
CA GLU A 213 -45.89 7.13 12.03
C GLU A 213 -44.53 7.16 12.75
N PHE A 214 -43.45 6.83 12.03
CA PHE A 214 -42.09 6.89 12.56
C PHE A 214 -41.69 8.32 12.97
N ARG A 215 -42.04 9.32 12.16
CA ARG A 215 -41.76 10.73 12.47
C ARG A 215 -42.50 11.20 13.71
N GLN A 216 -43.73 10.76 13.92
CA GLN A 216 -44.49 11.06 15.14
C GLN A 216 -43.79 10.46 16.38
N LYS A 217 -43.39 9.19 16.33
CA LYS A 217 -42.71 8.49 17.44
C LYS A 217 -41.34 9.06 17.84
N ILE A 218 -40.67 9.81 16.97
CA ILE A 218 -39.37 10.44 17.28
C ILE A 218 -39.54 11.87 17.83
N THR A 219 -40.72 12.47 17.62
CA THR A 219 -40.99 13.84 18.04
C THR A 219 -41.57 13.91 19.46
N ASP A 220 -42.04 12.78 19.99
CA ASP A 220 -42.40 12.55 21.41
C ASP A 220 -41.21 12.00 22.21
#